data_AF-A0A662GJ09-F1
#
_entry.id   AF-A0A662GJ09-F1
#
_cell.length_a   1.000
_cell.length_b   1.000
_cell.length_c   1.000
_cell.angle_alpha   90.00
_cell.angle_beta   90.00
_cell.angle_gamma   90.00
#
_symmetry.space_group_name_H-M   'P 1'
#
loop_
_entity.id
_entity.type
_entity.pdbx_description
1 polymer ?
#
loop_
_entity_poly.entity_id
_entity_poly.type
_entity_poly.pdbx_seq_one_letter_code
_entity_poly.pdbx_strand_id
1 'polypeptide(L)'
;MTPPFLTAATNLVRKYNFHVDSVISIAGLYGIEETENILKAIKSPGKRYFIRVNTLKVSREEVLAELKNAGFEARAYPLLEEVIYLPIRGPHPIKTYPKRVIADKKAAESVYLGANLYAVGILKVVGKIREGDRVTITDPTGFPVAEGTMVMDPEEVFSKRKGLAVKTVKSVFDVPSVRELEIYKQGWVYDQSLPAIISVRNLNPRPSFKIV
;
A
#
# COMPACT_ATOMS: atom_id res chain seq x y z
N MET A 1 37.98 11.25 -12.73
CA MET A 1 36.90 12.18 -12.32
C MET A 1 35.58 11.53 -12.71
N THR A 2 34.66 11.31 -11.77
CA THR A 2 33.36 10.71 -12.08
C THR A 2 32.51 11.72 -12.87
N PRO A 3 31.92 11.35 -14.02
CA PRO A 3 31.08 12.25 -14.80
C PRO A 3 29.97 12.91 -13.96
N PRO A 4 29.61 14.19 -14.21
CA PRO A 4 28.59 14.90 -13.44
C PRO A 4 27.27 14.14 -13.32
N PHE A 5 26.86 13.47 -14.40
CA PHE A 5 25.68 12.60 -14.43
C PHE A 5 25.74 11.44 -13.43
N LEU A 6 26.85 10.69 -13.42
CA LEU A 6 27.03 9.53 -12.52
C LEU A 6 27.08 9.96 -11.06
N THR A 7 27.68 11.11 -10.77
CA THR A 7 27.68 11.70 -9.43
C THR A 7 26.26 12.04 -8.97
N ALA A 8 25.47 12.69 -9.82
CA ALA A 8 24.09 13.03 -9.50
C ALA A 8 23.21 11.78 -9.30
N ALA A 9 23.32 10.76 -10.17
CA ALA A 9 22.60 9.50 -10.02
C ALA A 9 22.98 8.77 -8.71
N THR A 10 24.27 8.77 -8.34
CA THR A 10 24.73 8.15 -7.09
C THR A 10 24.18 8.87 -5.86
N ASN A 11 23.97 10.18 -5.91
CA ASN A 11 23.31 10.91 -4.83
C ASN A 11 21.86 10.47 -4.67
N LEU A 12 21.12 10.25 -5.77
CA LEU A 12 19.75 9.73 -5.73
C LEU A 12 19.69 8.31 -5.17
N VAL A 13 20.65 7.44 -5.51
CA VAL A 13 20.79 6.09 -4.95
C VAL A 13 20.86 6.14 -3.42
N ARG A 14 21.73 6.98 -2.87
CA ARG A 14 21.88 7.12 -1.41
C ARG A 14 20.63 7.71 -0.77
N LYS A 15 20.03 8.72 -1.39
CA LYS A 15 18.85 9.43 -0.87
C LYS A 15 17.62 8.53 -0.82
N TYR A 16 17.39 7.75 -1.87
CA TYR A 16 16.17 6.95 -2.02
C TYR A 16 16.39 5.45 -1.79
N ASN A 17 17.62 5.00 -1.53
CA ASN A 17 17.94 3.60 -1.22
C ASN A 17 17.41 2.60 -2.28
N PHE A 18 17.62 2.92 -3.55
CA PHE A 18 17.35 2.03 -4.68
C PHE A 18 18.65 1.47 -5.24
N HIS A 19 18.57 0.35 -5.96
CA HIS A 19 19.74 -0.23 -6.61
C HIS A 19 20.35 0.75 -7.62
N VAL A 20 21.69 0.82 -7.64
CA VAL A 20 22.44 1.80 -8.46
C VAL A 20 22.09 1.70 -9.94
N ASP A 21 22.06 0.49 -10.48
CA ASP A 21 21.76 0.26 -11.89
C ASP A 21 20.36 0.72 -12.27
N SER A 22 19.37 0.49 -11.41
CA SER A 22 17.99 0.94 -11.66
C SER A 22 17.90 2.47 -11.73
N VAL A 23 18.58 3.16 -10.82
CA VAL A 23 18.60 4.64 -10.81
C VAL A 23 19.33 5.17 -12.04
N ILE A 24 20.47 4.59 -12.42
CA ILE A 24 21.22 4.98 -13.62
C ILE A 24 20.38 4.75 -14.88
N SER A 25 19.70 3.61 -15.00
CA SER A 25 18.84 3.32 -16.15
C SER A 25 17.69 4.31 -16.29
N ILE A 26 16.99 4.64 -15.20
CA ILE A 26 15.89 5.63 -15.23
C ILE A 26 16.45 7.02 -15.55
N ALA A 27 17.57 7.41 -14.94
CA ALA A 27 18.23 8.68 -15.20
C ALA A 27 18.72 8.83 -16.64
N GLY A 28 19.16 7.74 -17.28
CA GLY A 28 19.55 7.74 -18.69
C GLY A 28 18.37 7.97 -19.64
N LEU A 29 17.16 7.56 -19.25
CA LEU A 29 15.95 7.69 -20.07
C LEU A 29 15.22 9.02 -19.85
N TYR A 30 15.07 9.43 -18.59
CA TYR A 30 14.21 10.55 -18.20
C TYR A 30 15.00 11.77 -17.69
N GLY A 31 16.32 11.65 -17.52
CA GLY A 31 17.14 12.69 -16.89
C GLY A 31 17.08 12.64 -15.35
N ILE A 32 18.00 13.38 -14.70
CA ILE A 32 18.20 13.33 -13.24
C ILE A 32 17.00 13.90 -12.48
N GLU A 33 16.46 15.04 -12.90
CA GLU A 33 15.36 15.72 -12.22
C GLU A 33 14.09 14.85 -12.22
N GLU A 34 13.71 14.34 -13.39
CA GLU A 34 12.52 13.50 -13.49
C GLU A 34 12.71 12.14 -12.80
N THR A 35 13.93 11.60 -12.81
CA THR A 35 14.25 10.42 -12.00
C THR A 35 14.01 10.67 -10.52
N GLU A 36 14.41 11.83 -9.99
CA GLU A 36 14.11 12.16 -8.61
C GLU A 36 12.60 12.20 -8.33
N ASN A 37 11.80 12.79 -9.23
CA ASN A 37 10.34 12.81 -9.12
C ASN A 37 9.76 11.40 -9.11
N ILE A 38 10.20 10.53 -10.03
CA ILE A 38 9.76 9.13 -10.12
C ILE A 38 10.12 8.38 -8.83
N LEU A 39 11.38 8.43 -8.39
CA LEU A 39 11.86 7.73 -7.19
C LEU A 39 11.13 8.19 -5.93
N LYS A 40 10.80 9.48 -5.83
CA LYS A 40 9.98 10.02 -4.75
C LYS A 40 8.54 9.51 -4.82
N ALA A 41 7.93 9.49 -6.01
CA ALA A 41 6.54 9.06 -6.20
C ALA A 41 6.34 7.58 -5.87
N ILE A 42 7.24 6.69 -6.32
CA ILE A 42 7.12 5.24 -6.09
C ILE A 42 7.33 4.81 -4.64
N LYS A 43 7.85 5.69 -3.77
CA LYS A 43 7.99 5.46 -2.33
C LYS A 43 6.72 5.73 -1.52
N SER A 44 5.68 6.26 -2.17
CA SER A 44 4.39 6.51 -1.55
C SER A 44 3.29 5.85 -2.37
N PRO A 45 2.19 5.43 -1.73
CA PRO A 45 1.00 5.06 -2.49
C PRO A 45 0.48 6.27 -3.29
N GLY A 46 -0.32 5.99 -4.31
CA GLY A 46 -1.07 7.04 -5.00
C GLY A 46 -2.04 7.75 -4.05
N LYS A 47 -2.64 8.86 -4.52
CA LYS A 47 -3.64 9.60 -3.72
C LYS A 47 -5.05 8.99 -3.80
N ARG A 48 -5.27 8.07 -4.72
CA ARG A 48 -6.59 7.50 -5.06
C ARG A 48 -6.46 5.99 -5.16
N TYR A 49 -7.25 5.29 -4.36
CA TYR A 49 -7.42 3.85 -4.42
C TYR A 49 -8.61 3.55 -5.36
N PHE A 50 -8.32 3.01 -6.53
CA PHE A 50 -9.32 2.77 -7.59
C PHE A 50 -9.94 1.38 -7.49
N ILE A 51 -11.22 1.30 -7.83
CA ILE A 51 -12.04 0.10 -7.78
C ILE A 51 -12.93 0.08 -9.02
N ARG A 52 -13.10 -1.10 -9.62
CA ARG A 52 -14.05 -1.32 -10.70
C ARG A 52 -15.36 -1.85 -10.14
N VAL A 53 -16.46 -1.17 -10.45
CA VAL A 53 -17.83 -1.62 -10.20
C VAL A 53 -18.20 -2.72 -11.19
N ASN A 54 -18.82 -3.78 -10.69
CA ASN A 54 -19.39 -4.84 -11.48
C ASN A 54 -20.79 -4.42 -11.97
N THR A 55 -20.83 -3.69 -13.08
CA THR A 55 -22.06 -3.19 -13.69
C THR A 55 -23.01 -4.28 -14.20
N LEU A 56 -22.58 -5.55 -14.20
CA LEU A 56 -23.47 -6.69 -14.45
C LEU A 56 -24.37 -7.03 -13.24
N LYS A 57 -24.01 -6.55 -12.04
CA LYS A 57 -24.72 -6.87 -10.79
C LYS A 57 -25.35 -5.66 -10.12
N VAL A 58 -24.72 -4.49 -10.22
CA VAL A 58 -25.10 -3.31 -9.44
C VAL A 58 -24.70 -2.03 -10.17
N SER A 59 -25.44 -0.95 -9.97
CA SER A 59 -25.05 0.37 -10.46
C SER A 59 -23.90 0.97 -9.65
N ARG A 60 -23.16 1.93 -10.24
CA ARG A 60 -22.12 2.66 -9.52
C ARG A 60 -22.70 3.46 -8.35
N GLU A 61 -23.88 4.03 -8.54
CA GLU A 61 -24.55 4.91 -7.60
C GLU A 61 -24.99 4.14 -6.34
N GLU A 62 -25.48 2.90 -6.50
CA GLU A 62 -25.77 1.99 -5.38
C GLU A 62 -24.51 1.64 -4.59
N VAL A 63 -23.39 1.34 -5.26
CA VAL A 63 -22.11 1.08 -4.58
C VAL A 63 -21.63 2.31 -3.79
N LEU A 64 -21.76 3.51 -4.36
CA LEU A 64 -21.39 4.75 -3.67
C LEU A 64 -22.29 5.00 -2.44
N ALA A 65 -23.58 4.72 -2.55
CA ALA A 65 -24.52 4.83 -1.43
C ALA A 65 -24.15 3.86 -0.30
N GLU A 66 -23.86 2.59 -0.63
CA GLU A 66 -23.48 1.58 0.35
C GLU A 66 -22.15 1.92 1.04
N LEU A 67 -21.15 2.37 0.26
CA LEU A 67 -19.88 2.85 0.82
C LEU A 67 -20.08 4.05 1.74
N LYS A 68 -20.94 5.00 1.37
CA LYS A 68 -21.27 6.15 2.21
C LYS A 68 -21.93 5.72 3.52
N ASN A 69 -22.87 4.78 3.47
CA ASN A 69 -23.53 4.22 4.65
C ASN A 69 -22.53 3.50 5.58
N ALA A 70 -21.53 2.83 5.00
CA ALA A 70 -20.43 2.20 5.73
C ALA A 70 -19.35 3.19 6.20
N GLY A 71 -19.53 4.51 6.00
CA GLY A 71 -18.63 5.55 6.48
C GLY A 71 -17.41 5.83 5.58
N PHE A 72 -17.43 5.36 4.34
CA PHE A 72 -16.35 5.58 3.37
C PHE A 72 -16.63 6.76 2.44
N GLU A 73 -15.59 7.55 2.17
CA GLU A 73 -15.63 8.68 1.22
C GLU A 73 -15.29 8.23 -0.20
N ALA A 74 -16.13 7.41 -0.81
CA ALA A 74 -15.97 7.01 -2.20
C ALA A 74 -16.47 8.09 -3.17
N ARG A 75 -15.81 8.22 -4.32
CA ARG A 75 -16.15 9.19 -5.37
C ARG A 75 -16.19 8.50 -6.73
N ALA A 76 -17.13 8.92 -7.58
CA ALA A 76 -17.14 8.52 -8.98
C ALA A 76 -15.91 9.07 -9.72
N TYR A 77 -15.34 8.26 -10.61
CA TYR A 77 -14.37 8.76 -11.58
C TYR A 77 -15.12 9.32 -12.79
N PRO A 78 -14.87 10.59 -13.20
CA PRO A 78 -15.74 11.28 -14.15
C PRO A 78 -15.70 10.71 -15.57
N LEU A 79 -14.62 10.04 -15.96
CA LEU A 79 -14.43 9.57 -17.34
C LEU A 79 -14.91 8.14 -17.58
N LEU A 80 -15.17 7.36 -16.51
CA LEU A 80 -15.51 5.94 -16.62
C LEU A 80 -16.65 5.58 -15.67
N GLU A 81 -17.75 5.07 -16.21
CA GLU A 81 -19.00 4.78 -15.48
C GLU A 81 -18.85 3.65 -14.47
N GLU A 82 -17.97 2.70 -14.73
CA GLU A 82 -17.69 1.56 -13.85
C GLU A 82 -16.60 1.85 -12.83
N VAL A 83 -16.12 3.09 -12.71
CA VAL A 83 -14.96 3.40 -11.86
C VAL A 83 -15.33 4.33 -10.72
N ILE A 84 -14.92 3.90 -9.52
CA ILE A 84 -14.92 4.72 -8.31
C ILE A 84 -13.51 4.75 -7.73
N TYR A 85 -13.27 5.70 -6.84
CA TYR A 85 -12.07 5.72 -6.03
C TYR A 85 -12.34 6.20 -4.62
N LEU A 86 -11.49 5.74 -3.69
CA LEU A 86 -11.42 6.26 -2.34
C LEU A 86 -10.12 7.07 -2.17
N PRO A 87 -10.14 8.19 -1.44
CA PRO A 87 -8.92 8.92 -1.12
C PRO A 87 -8.03 8.09 -0.21
N ILE A 88 -6.74 8.05 -0.50
CA ILE A 88 -5.73 7.51 0.41
C ILE A 88 -5.30 8.63 1.35
N ARG A 89 -5.35 8.38 2.65
CA ARG A 89 -5.01 9.38 3.68
C ARG A 89 -3.55 9.19 4.11
N GLY A 90 -2.88 10.30 4.39
CA GLY A 90 -1.48 10.34 4.79
C GLY A 90 -0.60 11.19 3.85
N PRO A 91 0.71 11.26 4.11
CA PRO A 91 1.42 10.59 5.20
C PRO A 91 1.03 11.17 6.57
N HIS A 92 0.70 10.30 7.53
CA HIS A 92 0.43 10.69 8.89
C HIS A 92 1.71 10.65 9.74
N PRO A 93 1.91 11.60 10.67
CA PRO A 93 2.96 11.48 11.67
C PRO A 93 2.64 10.31 12.61
N ILE A 94 3.59 9.39 12.78
CA ILE A 94 3.49 8.27 13.71
C ILE A 94 4.47 8.48 14.89
N LYS A 95 4.08 8.00 16.08
CA LYS A 95 5.00 7.99 17.23
C LYS A 95 5.97 6.82 17.11
N THR A 96 7.21 7.04 17.52
CA THR A 96 8.22 5.99 17.63
C THR A 96 8.45 5.64 19.11
N TYR A 97 8.53 4.34 19.36
CA TYR A 97 8.80 3.72 20.64
C TYR A 97 10.14 2.96 20.59
N PRO A 98 10.89 2.86 21.70
CA PRO A 98 12.11 2.06 21.79
C PRO A 98 11.88 0.57 21.51
N LYS A 99 10.68 0.08 21.89
CA LYS A 99 10.20 -1.28 21.61
C LYS A 99 9.82 -1.38 20.13
N ARG A 100 10.43 -2.31 19.40
CA ARG A 100 10.22 -2.44 17.94
C ARG A 100 9.85 -3.85 17.53
N VAL A 101 9.00 -3.95 16.52
CA VAL A 101 8.68 -5.18 15.80
C VAL A 101 9.11 -5.00 14.35
N ILE A 102 10.08 -5.80 13.91
CA ILE A 102 10.62 -5.76 12.56
C ILE A 102 9.80 -6.73 11.72
N ALA A 103 9.05 -6.18 10.77
CA ALA A 103 8.26 -6.95 9.82
C ALA A 103 9.07 -7.31 8.57
N ASP A 104 8.71 -8.40 7.90
CA ASP A 104 9.23 -8.68 6.57
C ASP A 104 8.79 -7.60 5.56
N LYS A 105 9.42 -7.58 4.39
CA LYS A 105 9.15 -6.54 3.38
C LYS A 105 7.67 -6.43 3.01
N LYS A 106 6.99 -7.56 2.73
CA LYS A 106 5.59 -7.56 2.26
C LYS A 106 4.63 -7.15 3.36
N ALA A 107 4.88 -7.65 4.58
CA ALA A 107 4.10 -7.28 5.75
C ALA A 107 4.30 -5.81 6.11
N ALA A 108 5.53 -5.30 6.06
CA ALA A 108 5.83 -3.89 6.30
C ALA A 108 5.12 -2.98 5.29
N GLU A 109 5.13 -3.33 4.00
CA GLU A 109 4.39 -2.60 2.95
C GLU A 109 2.87 -2.61 3.23
N SER A 110 2.31 -3.73 3.65
CA SER A 110 0.88 -3.83 3.96
C SER A 110 0.52 -2.99 5.20
N VAL A 111 1.34 -3.04 6.25
CA VAL A 111 1.15 -2.25 7.48
C VAL A 111 1.32 -0.76 7.21
N TYR A 112 2.25 -0.38 6.33
CA TYR A 112 2.45 1.01 5.90
C TYR A 112 1.18 1.63 5.32
N LEU A 113 0.29 0.80 4.73
CA LEU A 113 -0.99 1.17 4.15
C LEU A 113 -2.19 1.01 5.12
N GLY A 114 -1.95 0.62 6.38
CA GLY A 114 -3.00 0.52 7.40
C GLY A 114 -3.39 -0.89 7.82
N ALA A 115 -2.77 -1.94 7.26
CA ALA A 115 -3.03 -3.30 7.70
C ALA A 115 -2.51 -3.57 9.13
N ASN A 116 -3.07 -4.58 9.77
CA ASN A 116 -2.50 -5.16 10.99
C ASN A 116 -1.30 -6.07 10.68
N LEU A 117 -0.46 -6.31 11.69
CA LEU A 117 0.67 -7.21 11.56
C LEU A 117 0.36 -8.59 12.15
N TYR A 118 0.46 -9.63 11.32
CA TYR A 118 0.28 -11.02 11.70
C TYR A 118 1.62 -11.67 12.04
N ALA A 119 1.61 -12.69 12.90
CA ALA A 119 2.80 -13.37 13.41
C ALA A 119 3.73 -13.91 12.29
N VAL A 120 3.15 -14.39 11.18
CA VAL A 120 3.89 -14.85 9.99
C VAL A 120 4.80 -13.79 9.40
N GLY A 121 4.42 -12.52 9.50
CA GLY A 121 5.13 -11.39 8.92
C GLY A 121 6.19 -10.79 9.82
N ILE A 122 6.42 -11.35 11.02
CA ILE A 122 7.39 -10.84 12.00
C ILE A 122 8.73 -11.55 11.84
N LEU A 123 9.77 -10.76 11.52
CA LEU A 123 11.15 -11.23 11.47
C LEU A 123 11.80 -11.23 12.85
N LYS A 124 11.61 -10.14 13.61
CA LYS A 124 12.29 -9.95 14.89
C LYS A 124 11.53 -9.00 15.80
N VAL A 125 11.66 -9.22 17.11
CA VAL A 125 11.21 -8.30 18.16
C VAL A 125 12.44 -7.73 18.87
N VAL A 126 12.44 -6.41 19.13
CA VAL A 126 13.56 -5.70 19.76
C VAL A 126 13.07 -4.95 21.01
N GLY A 127 13.71 -5.25 22.14
CA GLY A 127 13.33 -4.75 23.46
C GLY A 127 12.54 -5.79 24.26
N LYS A 128 12.32 -5.52 25.56
CA LYS A 128 11.45 -6.33 26.42
C LYS A 128 9.99 -5.97 26.13
N ILE A 129 9.34 -6.73 25.25
CA ILE A 129 7.96 -6.55 24.81
C ILE A 129 7.09 -7.65 25.42
N ARG A 130 5.88 -7.28 25.85
CA ARG A 130 4.80 -8.19 26.25
C ARG A 130 3.51 -7.80 25.53
N GLU A 131 2.53 -8.68 25.59
CA GLU A 131 1.16 -8.31 25.21
C GLU A 131 0.71 -7.01 25.90
N GLY A 132 0.01 -6.14 25.15
CA GLY A 132 -0.46 -4.83 25.59
C GLY A 132 0.53 -3.68 25.38
N ASP A 133 1.81 -3.96 25.11
CA ASP A 133 2.81 -2.92 24.91
C ASP A 133 2.63 -2.11 23.61
N ARG A 134 2.95 -0.82 23.68
CA ARG A 134 3.10 0.05 22.49
C ARG A 134 4.43 -0.22 21.80
N VAL A 135 4.38 -0.41 20.49
CA VAL A 135 5.55 -0.76 19.67
C VAL A 135 5.61 0.07 18.38
N THR A 136 6.81 0.32 17.90
CA THR A 136 7.04 0.76 16.52
C THR A 136 7.12 -0.47 15.62
N ILE A 137 6.37 -0.48 14.52
CA ILE A 137 6.54 -1.46 13.46
C ILE A 137 7.51 -0.88 12.44
N THR A 138 8.57 -1.61 12.10
CA THR A 138 9.56 -1.19 11.11
C THR A 138 9.71 -2.21 9.99
N ASP A 139 10.17 -1.76 8.83
CA ASP A 139 10.66 -2.65 7.77
C ASP A 139 12.03 -3.26 8.14
N PRO A 140 12.59 -4.15 7.29
CA PRO A 140 13.91 -4.75 7.54
C PRO A 140 15.08 -3.76 7.58
N THR A 141 14.94 -2.56 7.01
CA THR A 141 15.95 -1.49 7.03
C THR A 141 15.86 -0.62 8.28
N GLY A 142 14.82 -0.81 9.09
CA GLY A 142 14.53 -0.01 10.28
C GLY A 142 13.66 1.21 10.00
N PHE A 143 13.13 1.36 8.78
CA PHE A 143 12.21 2.43 8.43
C PHE A 143 10.86 2.22 9.16
N PRO A 144 10.37 3.19 9.94
CA PRO A 144 9.14 3.05 10.69
C PRO A 144 7.92 3.15 9.76
N VAL A 145 7.05 2.14 9.82
CA VAL A 145 5.87 2.04 8.95
C VAL A 145 4.55 2.28 9.68
N ALA A 146 4.51 2.02 10.99
CA ALA A 146 3.34 2.26 11.84
C ALA A 146 3.71 2.21 13.33
N GLU A 147 2.78 2.69 14.16
CA GLU A 147 2.71 2.38 15.59
C GLU A 147 1.53 1.45 15.88
N GLY A 148 1.74 0.51 16.80
CA GLY A 148 0.74 -0.50 17.15
C GLY A 148 0.82 -0.94 18.60
N THR A 149 -0.09 -1.85 18.94
CA THR A 149 -0.14 -2.51 20.25
C THR A 149 0.06 -4.00 20.05
N MET A 150 1.01 -4.59 20.78
CA MET A 150 1.23 -6.03 20.79
C MET A 150 -0.02 -6.72 21.35
N VAL A 151 -0.55 -7.73 20.65
CA VAL A 151 -1.74 -8.50 21.09
C VAL A 151 -1.47 -10.00 21.23
N MET A 152 -0.19 -10.36 21.21
CA MET A 152 0.31 -11.72 21.34
C MET A 152 1.71 -11.63 21.97
N ASP A 153 2.06 -12.51 22.90
CA ASP A 153 3.41 -12.49 23.47
C ASP A 153 4.47 -12.89 22.44
N PRO A 154 5.69 -12.30 22.48
CA PRO A 154 6.73 -12.60 21.49
C PRO A 154 7.10 -14.08 21.37
N GLU A 155 7.09 -14.84 22.48
CA GLU A 155 7.35 -16.27 22.47
C GLU A 155 6.29 -17.04 21.65
N GLU A 156 5.03 -16.61 21.74
CA GLU A 156 3.92 -17.19 20.98
C GLU A 156 4.02 -16.84 19.49
N VAL A 157 4.44 -15.61 19.15
CA VAL A 157 4.68 -15.19 17.76
C VAL A 157 5.64 -16.13 17.04
N PHE A 158 6.75 -16.49 17.69
CA PHE A 158 7.78 -17.32 17.07
C PHE A 158 7.48 -18.82 17.13
N SER A 159 6.76 -19.29 18.15
CA SER A 159 6.40 -20.71 18.28
C SER A 159 5.20 -21.09 17.41
N LYS A 160 4.11 -20.30 17.42
CA LYS A 160 2.89 -20.62 16.66
C LYS A 160 2.92 -20.15 15.21
N ARG A 161 3.64 -19.05 14.94
CA ARG A 161 3.74 -18.42 13.60
C ARG A 161 2.38 -18.20 12.94
N LYS A 162 1.32 -17.92 13.70
CA LYS A 162 -0.04 -17.69 13.19
C LYS A 162 -0.79 -16.73 14.11
N GLY A 163 -1.74 -15.99 13.55
CA GLY A 163 -2.60 -15.09 14.31
C GLY A 163 -2.15 -13.63 14.24
N LEU A 164 -3.04 -12.75 14.70
CA LEU A 164 -2.76 -11.32 14.82
C LEU A 164 -1.72 -11.13 15.93
N ALA A 165 -0.62 -10.45 15.62
CA ALA A 165 0.47 -10.24 16.58
C ALA A 165 0.58 -8.78 17.04
N VAL A 166 0.37 -7.83 16.13
CA VAL A 166 0.29 -6.40 16.46
C VAL A 166 -0.95 -5.80 15.82
N LYS A 167 -1.81 -5.21 16.64
CA LYS A 167 -2.91 -4.38 16.18
C LYS A 167 -2.36 -3.00 15.83
N THR A 168 -2.45 -2.61 14.56
CA THR A 168 -2.02 -1.29 14.09
C THR A 168 -2.94 -0.24 14.68
N VAL A 169 -2.36 0.80 15.28
CA VAL A 169 -3.12 1.92 15.85
C VAL A 169 -3.01 3.14 14.96
N LYS A 170 -1.85 3.38 14.37
CA LYS A 170 -1.66 4.43 13.37
C LYS A 170 -0.55 4.05 12.40
N SER A 171 -0.88 3.98 11.12
CA SER A 171 0.06 3.78 10.01
C SER A 171 0.40 5.11 9.34
N VAL A 172 1.47 5.12 8.55
CA VAL A 172 1.86 6.30 7.75
C VAL A 172 0.79 6.60 6.70
N PHE A 173 0.25 5.59 6.01
CA PHE A 173 -0.88 5.75 5.11
C PHE A 173 -2.05 4.90 5.56
N ASP A 174 -3.26 5.37 5.26
CA ASP A 174 -4.50 4.66 5.53
C ASP A 174 -5.23 4.46 4.21
N VAL A 175 -5.22 3.21 3.75
CA VAL A 175 -5.93 2.74 2.57
C VAL A 175 -7.14 1.93 3.04
N PRO A 176 -8.36 2.29 2.62
CA PRO A 176 -9.56 1.53 2.95
C PRO A 176 -9.44 0.04 2.60
N SER A 177 -9.72 -0.83 3.58
CA SER A 177 -9.69 -2.28 3.36
C SER A 177 -10.96 -2.78 2.68
N VAL A 178 -11.08 -2.52 1.38
CA VAL A 178 -12.30 -2.81 0.60
C VAL A 178 -12.60 -4.30 0.53
N ARG A 179 -11.58 -5.17 0.59
CA ARG A 179 -11.75 -6.63 0.53
C ARG A 179 -12.54 -7.21 1.70
N GLU A 180 -12.58 -6.49 2.82
CA GLU A 180 -13.32 -6.91 4.02
C GLU A 180 -14.80 -6.46 3.97
N LEU A 181 -15.16 -5.57 3.05
CA LEU A 181 -16.50 -5.00 2.92
C LEU A 181 -17.46 -5.97 2.25
N GLU A 182 -18.75 -5.85 2.60
CA GLU A 182 -19.80 -6.72 2.06
C GLU A 182 -19.97 -6.59 0.54
N ILE A 183 -19.82 -5.37 0.00
CA ILE A 183 -19.84 -5.12 -1.45
C ILE A 183 -18.77 -5.95 -2.19
N TYR A 184 -17.62 -6.20 -1.56
CA TYR A 184 -16.58 -7.02 -2.18
C TYR A 184 -16.97 -8.50 -2.16
N LYS A 185 -17.48 -8.98 -1.02
CA LYS A 185 -17.94 -10.37 -0.84
C LYS A 185 -19.09 -10.74 -1.78
N GLN A 186 -19.99 -9.80 -2.05
CA GLN A 186 -21.09 -9.96 -3.01
C GLN A 186 -20.64 -9.90 -4.48
N GLY A 187 -19.38 -9.53 -4.72
CA GLY A 187 -18.81 -9.36 -6.06
C GLY A 187 -19.37 -8.14 -6.79
N TRP A 188 -19.81 -7.12 -6.06
CA TRP A 188 -20.25 -5.83 -6.61
C TRP A 188 -19.07 -5.01 -7.10
N VAL A 189 -17.89 -5.24 -6.54
CA VAL A 189 -16.69 -4.51 -6.86
C VAL A 189 -15.47 -5.42 -7.01
N TYR A 190 -14.51 -4.98 -7.81
CA TYR A 190 -13.21 -5.60 -7.97
C TYR A 190 -12.10 -4.57 -7.70
N ASP A 191 -11.11 -4.99 -6.91
CA ASP A 191 -9.89 -4.23 -6.67
C ASP A 191 -9.04 -4.20 -7.96
N GLN A 192 -9.05 -3.06 -8.65
CA GLN A 192 -8.36 -2.91 -9.94
C GLN A 192 -7.87 -1.47 -10.11
N SER A 193 -6.60 -1.32 -10.47
CA SER A 193 -6.00 -0.01 -10.70
C SER A 193 -6.59 0.67 -11.95
N LEU A 194 -6.63 2.00 -11.95
CA LEU A 194 -7.12 2.77 -13.10
C LEU A 194 -6.39 2.41 -14.42
N PRO A 195 -5.05 2.28 -14.48
CA PRO A 195 -4.38 1.85 -15.70
C PRO A 195 -4.86 0.49 -16.21
N ALA A 196 -5.05 -0.49 -15.32
CA ALA A 196 -5.52 -1.81 -15.71
C ALA A 196 -6.97 -1.79 -16.24
N ILE A 197 -7.84 -0.96 -15.66
CA ILE A 197 -9.20 -0.74 -16.18
C ILE A 197 -9.15 -0.10 -17.57
N ILE A 198 -8.35 0.96 -17.73
CA ILE A 198 -8.16 1.66 -19.01
C ILE A 198 -7.61 0.71 -20.07
N SER A 199 -6.68 -0.20 -19.74
CA SER A 199 -6.17 -1.19 -20.69
C SER A 199 -7.28 -2.03 -21.31
N VAL A 200 -8.24 -2.51 -20.51
CA VAL A 200 -9.38 -3.29 -21.01
C VAL A 200 -10.36 -2.41 -21.79
N ARG A 201 -10.59 -1.18 -21.35
CA ARG A 201 -11.41 -0.21 -22.10
C ARG A 201 -10.84 0.09 -23.48
N ASN A 202 -9.51 0.24 -23.58
CA ASN A 202 -8.82 0.47 -24.85
C ASN A 202 -8.86 -0.74 -25.78
N LEU A 203 -8.90 -1.97 -25.23
CA LEU A 203 -9.13 -3.18 -26.02
C LEU A 203 -10.53 -3.15 -26.68
N ASN A 204 -11.50 -2.51 -26.04
CA ASN A 204 -12.87 -2.31 -26.52
C ASN A 204 -13.52 -3.61 -27.08
N PRO A 205 -13.61 -4.68 -26.28
CA PRO A 205 -14.10 -5.97 -26.75
C PRO A 205 -15.57 -5.87 -27.19
N ARG A 206 -15.90 -6.55 -28.29
CA ARG A 206 -17.27 -6.62 -28.82
C ARG A 206 -17.83 -8.04 -28.72
N PRO A 207 -19.16 -8.20 -28.64
CA PRO A 207 -19.79 -9.50 -28.83
C PRO A 207 -19.29 -10.12 -30.15
N SER A 208 -18.92 -11.41 -30.11
CA SER A 208 -18.26 -12.21 -31.17
C SER A 208 -16.72 -12.18 -31.23
N PHE A 209 -16.05 -11.28 -30.51
CA PHE A 209 -14.58 -11.29 -30.49
C PHE A 209 -14.05 -12.54 -29.80
N LYS A 210 -13.09 -13.21 -30.44
CA LYS A 210 -12.26 -14.21 -29.78
C LYS A 210 -11.16 -13.50 -28.99
N ILE A 211 -11.28 -13.54 -27.67
CA ILE A 211 -10.31 -12.95 -26.73
C ILE A 211 -9.50 -14.10 -26.12
N VAL A 212 -8.20 -13.90 -25.98
CA VAL A 212 -7.25 -14.86 -25.35
C VAL A 212 -6.68 -14.22 -24.10
#